data_AF-A0A0Z8R1C4-F1
#
_entry.id   AF-A0A0Z8R1C4-F1
#
_cell.length_a   1.000
_cell.length_b   1.000
_cell.length_c   1.000
_cell.angle_alpha   90.00
_cell.angle_beta   90.00
_cell.angle_gamma   90.00
#
_symmetry.space_group_name_H-M   'P 1'
#
loop_
_entity.id
_entity.type
_entity.pdbx_description
1 polymer ?
#
loop_
_entity_poly.entity_id
_entity_poly.type
_entity_poly.pdbx_seq_one_letter_code
_entity_poly.pdbx_strand_id
1 'polypeptide(L)' 'MWEKLKQLLAERRITIAELERLSGIPRKSLENMKKHDPSFFQMEKIADVLDISLDEFRGCRKD' A
#
# COMPACT_ATOMS: atom_id res chain seq x y z
N MET A 1 -2.82 9.63 -0.97
CA MET A 1 -2.21 8.27 -1.02
C MET A 1 -3.05 7.21 -0.32
N TRP A 2 -3.47 7.41 0.94
CA TRP A 2 -4.26 6.40 1.67
C TRP A 2 -5.58 5.98 1.01
N GLU A 3 -6.30 6.92 0.40
CA GLU A 3 -7.55 6.61 -0.31
C GLU A 3 -7.30 5.77 -1.58
N LYS A 4 -6.24 6.09 -2.33
CA LYS A 4 -5.81 5.30 -3.49
C LYS A 4 -5.39 3.89 -3.08
N LEU A 5 -4.66 3.75 -1.97
CA LEU A 5 -4.35 2.43 -1.39
C LEU A 5 -5.63 1.65 -1.05
N LYS A 6 -6.63 2.29 -0.42
CA LYS A 6 -7.91 1.64 -0.11
C LYS A 6 -8.67 1.21 -1.36
N GLN A 7 -8.65 2.02 -2.42
CA GLN A 7 -9.23 1.65 -3.71
C GLN A 7 -8.53 0.43 -4.31
N LEU A 8 -7.19 0.44 -4.36
CA LEU A 8 -6.40 -0.69 -4.86
C LEU A 8 -6.66 -1.97 -4.04
N LEU A 9 -6.75 -1.84 -2.72
CA LEU A 9 -7.13 -2.93 -1.82
C LEU A 9 -8.53 -3.45 -2.13
N ALA A 10 -9.51 -2.56 -2.36
CA ALA A 10 -10.86 -2.95 -2.71
C ALA A 10 -10.94 -3.61 -4.09
N GLU A 11 -10.22 -3.09 -5.09
CA GLU A 11 -10.13 -3.65 -6.45
C GLU A 11 -9.51 -5.05 -6.45
N ARG A 12 -8.47 -5.25 -5.63
CA ARG A 12 -7.81 -6.56 -5.45
C ARG A 12 -8.53 -7.45 -4.44
N ARG A 13 -9.61 -6.98 -3.81
CA ARG A 13 -10.33 -7.66 -2.71
C ARG A 13 -9.42 -8.07 -1.54
N ILE A 14 -8.35 -7.33 -1.30
CA ILE A 14 -7.43 -7.56 -0.18
C ILE A 14 -7.87 -6.68 0.99
N THR A 15 -8.11 -7.30 2.14
CA THR A 15 -8.38 -6.54 3.36
C THR A 15 -7.09 -6.03 4.01
N ILE A 16 -7.16 -5.01 4.88
CA ILE A 16 -6.01 -4.54 5.66
C ILE A 16 -5.37 -5.68 6.48
N ALA A 17 -6.18 -6.64 6.95
CA ALA A 17 -5.70 -7.80 7.70
C ALA A 17 -4.96 -8.81 6.81
N GLU A 18 -5.43 -9.03 5.58
CA GLU A 18 -4.69 -9.84 4.60
C GLU A 18 -3.43 -9.14 4.15
N LEU A 19 -3.49 -7.82 3.90
CA LEU A 19 -2.33 -7.03 3.58
C LEU A 19 -1.27 -7.15 4.68
N GLU A 20 -1.64 -7.07 5.96
CA GLU A 20 -0.71 -7.32 7.08
C GLU A 20 -0.07 -8.71 7.00
N ARG A 21 -0.85 -9.75 6.71
CA ARG A 21 -0.35 -11.13 6.62
C ARG A 21 0.57 -11.35 5.42
N LEU A 22 0.23 -10.78 4.26
CA LEU A 22 0.95 -10.95 3.00
C LEU A 22 2.22 -10.07 2.96
N SER A 23 2.09 -8.80 3.35
CA SER A 23 3.21 -7.84 3.36
C SER A 23 4.13 -8.03 4.57
N GLY A 24 3.65 -8.66 5.64
CA GLY A 24 4.34 -8.74 6.93
C GLY A 24 4.40 -7.40 7.67
N ILE A 25 3.69 -6.36 7.20
CA ILE A 25 3.68 -5.05 7.82
C ILE A 25 2.61 -5.03 8.92
N PRO A 26 2.96 -4.69 10.17
CA PRO A 26 1.97 -4.62 11.23
C PRO A 26 0.95 -3.51 10.95
N ARG A 27 -0.31 -3.75 11.32
CA ARG A 27 -1.44 -2.79 11.27
C ARG A 27 -1.04 -1.39 11.74
N LYS A 28 -0.29 -1.31 12.84
CA LYS A 28 0.15 -0.04 13.43
C LYS A 28 0.95 0.80 12.44
N SER A 29 1.78 0.16 11.62
CA SER A 29 2.56 0.83 10.60
C SER A 29 1.73 1.14 9.36
N LEU A 30 0.72 0.34 9.01
CA LEU A 30 -0.29 0.66 7.99
C LEU A 30 -1.12 1.88 8.41
N GLU A 31 -1.60 1.94 9.65
CA GLU A 31 -2.32 3.09 10.18
C GLU A 31 -1.44 4.35 10.25
N ASN A 32 -0.14 4.18 10.49
CA ASN A 32 0.82 5.27 10.39
C ASN A 32 0.89 5.83 8.96
N MET A 33 0.69 5.01 7.91
CA MET A 33 0.62 5.48 6.52
C MET A 33 -0.55 6.45 6.24
N LYS A 34 -1.55 6.45 7.12
CA LYS A 34 -2.68 7.38 7.04
C LYS A 34 -2.29 8.79 7.47
N LYS A 35 -1.30 8.91 8.37
CA LYS A 35 -0.82 10.20 8.92
C LYS A 35 0.55 10.61 8.39
N HIS A 36 1.37 9.65 7.99
CA HIS A 36 2.76 9.81 7.58
C HIS A 36 3.00 9.06 6.28
N ASP A 37 3.93 9.52 5.46
CA ASP A 37 4.31 8.76 4.26
C ASP A 37 4.89 7.39 4.65
N PRO A 38 4.45 6.30 3.99
CA PRO A 38 5.06 4.99 4.20
C PRO A 38 6.54 5.02 3.85
N SER A 39 7.35 4.25 4.57
CA SER A 39 8.73 4.02 4.17
C SER A 39 8.79 3.25 2.85
N PHE A 40 9.86 3.45 2.08
CA PHE A 40 10.08 2.78 0.79
C PHE A 40 9.89 1.25 0.89
N PHE A 41 10.45 0.63 1.93
CA PHE A 41 10.29 -0.81 2.18
C PHE A 41 8.82 -1.24 2.33
N GLN A 42 8.01 -0.40 2.96
CA GLN A 42 6.59 -0.70 3.15
C GLN A 42 5.80 -0.52 1.85
N MET A 43 6.13 0.52 1.07
CA MET A 43 5.54 0.70 -0.25
C MET A 43 5.90 -0.46 -1.18
N GLU A 44 7.16 -0.91 -1.19
CA GLU A 44 7.62 -2.03 -1.99
C GLU A 44 6.85 -3.31 -1.65
N LYS A 45 6.70 -3.63 -0.36
CA LYS A 45 5.92 -4.80 0.08
C LYS A 45 4.45 -4.71 -0.29
N ILE A 46 3.84 -3.54 -0.18
CA ILE A 46 2.44 -3.34 -0.58
C ILE A 46 2.29 -3.47 -2.10
N ALA A 47 3.23 -2.90 -2.86
CA ALA A 47 3.26 -2.95 -4.31
C ALA A 47 3.43 -4.40 -4.81
N ASP A 48 4.32 -5.16 -4.18
CA ASP A 48 4.55 -6.59 -4.43
C ASP A 48 3.28 -7.41 -4.17
N VAL A 49 2.61 -7.20 -3.03
CA VAL A 49 1.35 -7.90 -2.68
C VAL A 49 0.21 -7.54 -3.63
N LEU A 50 0.14 -6.29 -4.09
CA LEU A 50 -0.91 -5.81 -4.99
C LEU A 50 -0.61 -6.09 -6.48
N ASP A 51 0.59 -6.61 -6.78
CA ASP A 51 1.14 -6.78 -8.13
C ASP A 51 1.01 -5.48 -8.94
N ILE A 52 1.49 -4.39 -8.36
CA ILE A 52 1.52 -3.06 -8.99
C ILE A 52 2.92 -2.47 -8.91
N SER A 53 3.25 -1.58 -9.84
CA SER A 53 4.50 -0.84 -9.74
C SER A 53 4.44 0.22 -8.64
N LEU A 54 5.55 0.38 -7.91
CA LEU A 54 5.76 1.46 -6.93
C LEU A 54 5.44 2.84 -7.52
N ASP A 55 5.70 3.04 -8.81
CA ASP A 55 5.43 4.28 -9.54
C ASP A 55 3.93 4.61 -9.62
N GLU A 56 3.10 3.60 -9.94
CA GLU A 56 1.63 3.70 -9.93
C GLU A 56 1.10 4.01 -8.53
N PHE A 57 1.76 3.49 -7.51
CA PHE A 57 1.42 3.73 -6.11
C PHE A 57 1.81 5.14 -5.64
N ARG A 58 2.99 5.62 -6.04
CA ARG A 58 3.53 6.95 -5.66
C ARG A 58 2.91 8.09 -6.49
N GLY A 59 2.26 7.77 -7.60
CA GLY A 59 1.61 8.76 -8.45
C GLY A 59 2.63 9.69 -9.09
N CYS A 60 3.70 9.11 -9.64
CA CYS A 60 4.55 9.87 -10.53
C CYS A 60 3.67 10.39 -11.68
N ARG A 61 3.67 11.70 -11.89
CA ARG A 61 3.00 12.33 -13.04
C ARG A 61 3.43 11.58 -14.30
N LYS A 62 2.47 11.06 -15.06
CA LYS A 62 2.68 10.88 -16.50
C LYS A 62 2.78 12.28 -17.10
N ASP A 63 4.02 12.75 -17.27
CA ASP A 63 4.45 13.58 -18.39
C ASP A 63 5.93 13.30 -18.65
#